data_AF-A0A2U1XKB7-F1
#
_entry.id   AF-A0A2U1XKB7-F1
#
_cell.length_a   1.000
_cell.length_b   1.000
_cell.length_c   1.000
_cell.angle_alpha   90.00
_cell.angle_beta   90.00
_cell.angle_gamma   90.00
#
_symmetry.space_group_name_H-M   'P 1'
#
loop_
_entity.id
_entity.type
_entity.pdbx_description
1 polymer ?
#
loop_
_entity_poly.entity_id
_entity_poly.type
_entity_poly.pdbx_seq_one_letter_code
_entity_poly.pdbx_strand_id
1 'polypeptide(L)' 'MAFDREDITFKVLVNHEEQYSIWPDYKAVPAGWREAGKSGPKADCLAYVEQVWTDMRPLSLRRQMDEAAAR' A
#
# COMPACT_ATOMS: atom_id res chain seq x y z
N MET A 1 9.97 -16.31 -8.83
CA MET A 1 10.45 -14.94 -8.54
C MET A 1 10.50 -14.75 -7.03
N ALA A 2 11.13 -13.70 -6.47
CA ALA A 2 11.16 -13.51 -5.01
C ALA A 2 9.78 -13.31 -4.36
N PHE A 3 8.74 -13.00 -5.14
CA PHE A 3 7.37 -12.78 -4.65
C PHE A 3 6.55 -14.06 -4.43
N ASP A 4 7.10 -15.23 -4.78
CA ASP A 4 6.42 -16.53 -4.67
C ASP A 4 6.90 -17.35 -3.47
N ARG A 5 7.91 -16.85 -2.74
CA ARG A 5 8.47 -17.59 -1.61
C ARG A 5 7.75 -17.20 -0.31
N GLU A 6 7.19 -18.21 0.34
CA GLU A 6 6.42 -18.07 1.59
C GLU A 6 7.31 -17.83 2.82
N ASP A 7 8.63 -18.05 2.68
CA ASP A 7 9.65 -17.81 3.71
C ASP A 7 10.09 -16.33 3.80
N ILE A 8 9.61 -15.47 2.91
CA ILE A 8 9.95 -14.04 2.90
C ILE A 8 8.95 -13.25 3.73
N THR A 9 9.49 -12.45 4.64
CA THR A 9 8.73 -11.39 5.30
C THR A 9 8.58 -10.19 4.36
N PHE A 10 7.34 -9.72 4.24
CA PHE A 10 6.98 -8.52 3.51
C PHE A 10 6.58 -7.42 4.51
N LYS A 11 6.67 -6.18 4.06
CA LYS A 11 6.09 -5.01 4.71
C LYS A 11 5.13 -4.33 3.76
N VAL A 12 4.06 -3.78 4.31
CA VAL A 12 3.11 -2.98 3.56
C VAL A 12 3.65 -1.57 3.47
N LEU A 13 3.75 -1.07 2.26
CA LEU A 13 4.10 0.30 1.95
C LEU A 13 2.89 1.04 1.43
N VAL A 14 2.88 2.35 1.67
CA VAL A 14 1.90 3.29 1.13
C VAL A 14 2.62 4.48 0.54
N ASN A 15 2.13 4.99 -0.59
CA ASN A 15 2.68 6.19 -1.22
C ASN A 15 1.85 7.45 -0.90
N HIS A 16 2.22 8.57 -1.51
CA HIS A 16 1.54 9.85 -1.33
C HIS A 16 0.14 9.91 -1.98
N GLU A 17 -0.19 8.98 -2.88
CA GLU A 17 -1.51 8.86 -3.50
C GLU A 17 -2.44 7.88 -2.76
N GLU A 18 -2.03 7.42 -1.57
CA GLU A 18 -2.73 6.40 -0.77
C GLU A 18 -2.84 5.04 -1.46
N GLN A 19 -1.90 4.73 -2.37
CA GLN A 19 -1.80 3.41 -2.98
C GLN A 19 -0.98 2.50 -2.07
N TYR A 20 -1.45 1.27 -1.89
CA TYR A 20 -0.82 0.27 -1.05
C TYR A 20 -0.08 -0.76 -1.89
N SER A 21 1.07 -1.22 -1.41
CA SER A 21 1.84 -2.29 -2.03
C SER A 21 2.59 -3.10 -0.99
N ILE A 22 2.88 -4.37 -1.30
CA ILE A 22 3.74 -5.21 -0.46
C ILE A 22 5.18 -5.15 -0.99
N TRP A 23 6.13 -5.02 -0.07
CA TRP A 23 7.54 -4.93 -0.41
C TRP A 23 8.36 -5.90 0.45
N PRO A 24 9.38 -6.59 -0.09
CA PRO A 24 10.20 -7.48 0.71
C PRO A 24 10.94 -6.72 1.81
N ASP A 25 10.92 -7.23 3.04
CA ASP A 25 11.44 -6.50 4.21
C ASP A 25 12.96 -6.28 4.15
N TYR A 26 13.69 -7.22 3.54
CA TYR A 26 15.14 -7.15 3.33
C TYR A 26 15.58 -6.12 2.28
N LYS A 27 14.65 -5.51 1.54
CA LYS A 27 14.97 -4.46 0.57
C LYS A 27 14.74 -3.08 1.18
N ALA A 28 15.61 -2.14 0.82
CA ALA A 28 15.39 -0.73 1.13
C ALA A 28 14.04 -0.26 0.57
N VAL A 29 13.37 0.62 1.32
CA VAL A 29 12.11 1.23 0.92
C VAL A 29 12.37 2.20 -0.25
N PRO A 30 11.65 2.09 -1.37
CA PRO A 30 11.81 3.01 -2.49
C PRO A 30 11.44 4.45 -2.11
N ALA A 31 12.08 5.42 -2.75
CA ALA A 31 11.74 6.83 -2.55
C ALA A 31 10.26 7.09 -2.90
N GLY A 32 9.59 7.90 -2.08
CA GLY A 32 8.16 8.22 -2.24
C GLY A 32 7.19 7.19 -1.64
N TRP A 33 7.71 6.10 -1.05
CA TRP A 33 6.96 5.13 -0.28
C TRP A 33 7.33 5.23 1.20
N ARG A 34 6.36 4.91 2.06
CA ARG A 34 6.54 4.82 3.52
C ARG A 34 5.91 3.55 4.05
N GLU A 35 6.39 3.07 5.19
CA GLU A 35 5.82 1.90 5.85
C GLU A 35 4.40 2.22 6.37
N ALA A 36 3.46 1.32 6.10
CA ALA A 36 2.06 1.44 6.51
C ALA A 36 1.79 0.82 7.90
N GLY A 37 2.83 0.33 8.59
CA GLY A 37 2.75 -0.24 9.94
C GLY A 37 2.41 -1.74 10.01
N LYS A 38 2.29 -2.43 8.88
CA LYS A 38 2.10 -3.89 8.81
C LYS A 38 3.31 -4.56 8.17
N SER A 39 3.84 -5.59 8.82
CA SER A 39 4.82 -6.52 8.27
C SER A 39 4.49 -7.96 8.66
N GLY A 40 4.96 -8.93 7.89
CA GLY A 40 4.70 -10.35 8.10
C GLY A 40 4.73 -11.18 6.82
N PRO A 41 4.18 -12.40 6.85
CA PRO A 41 4.00 -13.21 5.66
C PRO A 41 3.20 -12.48 4.58
N LYS A 42 3.37 -12.91 3.32
CA LYS A 42 2.67 -12.34 2.17
C LYS A 42 1.15 -12.30 2.38
N ALA A 43 0.56 -13.39 2.88
CA ALA A 43 -0.88 -13.50 3.12
C ALA A 43 -1.39 -12.43 4.09
N ASP A 44 -0.70 -12.24 5.23
CA ASP A 44 -1.07 -11.24 6.24
C ASP A 44 -0.95 -9.81 5.72
N CYS A 45 0.08 -9.53 4.92
CA CYS A 45 0.27 -8.23 4.29
C CYS A 45 -0.82 -7.95 3.26
N LEU A 46 -1.18 -8.93 2.43
CA LEU A 46 -2.26 -8.79 1.44
C LEU A 46 -3.62 -8.61 2.12
N ALA A 47 -3.93 -9.40 3.14
CA ALA A 47 -5.17 -9.25 3.91
C ALA A 47 -5.29 -7.86 4.55
N TYR A 48 -4.18 -7.30 5.06
CA TYR A 48 -4.17 -5.93 5.55
C TYR A 48 -4.45 -4.92 4.43
N VAL A 49 -3.79 -5.05 3.28
CA VAL A 49 -4.02 -4.18 2.12
C VAL A 49 -5.49 -4.24 1.67
N GLU A 50 -6.09 -5.41 1.58
CA GLU A 50 -7.51 -5.57 1.24
C GLU A 50 -8.44 -4.92 2.27
N GLN A 51 -8.08 -4.96 3.56
CA GLN A 51 -8.87 -4.32 4.63
C GLN A 51 -8.77 -2.79 4.62
N VAL A 52 -7.59 -2.23 4.33
CA VAL A 52 -7.35 -0.78 4.43
C VAL A 52 -7.56 -0.05 3.11
N TRP A 53 -7.35 -0.71 1.97
CA TRP A 53 -7.51 -0.12 0.65
C TRP A 53 -8.95 -0.26 0.15
N THR A 54 -9.89 0.27 0.93
CA THR A 54 -11.35 0.18 0.68
C THR A 54 -11.82 1.05 -0.48
N ASP A 55 -11.05 2.09 -0.80
CA ASP A 55 -11.31 2.96 -1.92
C ASP A 55 -10.04 3.02 -2.78
N MET A 56 -10.17 2.56 -4.03
CA MET A 56 -9.07 2.49 -4.99
C MET A 56 -8.92 3.76 -5.84
N ARG A 57 -9.75 4.78 -5.62
CA ARG A 57 -9.60 6.08 -6.31
C ARG A 57 -8.30 6.73 -5.86
N PRO A 58 -7.45 7.21 -6.79
CA PRO A 58 -6.29 8.02 -6.43
C PRO A 58 -6.72 9.22 -5.57
N LEU A 59 -5.91 9.57 -4.56
CA LEU A 59 -6.18 10.74 -3.70
C LEU A 59 -6.41 12.02 -4.52
N SER A 60 -5.67 12.20 -5.62
CA SER A 60 -5.82 13.31 -6.56
C SER A 60 -7.22 13.40 -7.17
N LEU A 61 -7.81 12.27 -7.56
CA LEU A 61 -9.16 12.20 -8.11
C LEU A 61 -10.22 12.47 -7.03
N ARG A 62 -10.03 11.95 -5.80
CA ARG A 62 -10.94 12.25 -4.69
C ARG A 62 -10.99 13.75 -4.40
N ARG A 63 -9.83 14.40 -4.32
CA ARG A 63 -9.74 15.84 -4.06
C ARG A 63 -10.44 16.67 -5.14
N GLN A 64 -10.29 16.30 -6.42
CA GLN A 64 -10.99 16.97 -7.51
C GLN A 64 -12.51 16.80 -7.43
N MET A 65 -13.01 15.64 -7.01
CA MET A 65 -14.46 15.41 -6.85
C MET A 65 -15.04 16.16 -5.65
N ASP A 66 -14.33 16.20 -4.50
CA ASP A 66 -14.76 16.96 -3.33
C ASP A 66 -14.78 18.47 -3.60
N GLU A 67 -13.76 19.00 -4.30
CA GLU A 67 -13.73 20.41 -4.73
C GLU A 67 -14.84 20.75 -5.74
N ALA A 68 -15.20 19.82 -6.62
CA ALA A 68 -16.30 20.00 -7.57
C ALA A 68 -17.69 19.93 -6.90
N ALA A 69 -17.85 19.12 -5.86
CA ALA A 69 -19.11 18.99 -5.11
C ALA A 69 -19.35 20.17 -4.14
N ALA A 70 -18.28 20.85 -3.71
CA ALA A 70 -18.35 22.03 -2.85
C ALA A 70 -18.60 23.35 -3.63
N ARG A 71 -18.77 23.29 -4.95
CA ARG A 71 -18.95 24.42 -5.84
C ARG A 71 -20.38 24.51 -6.37
#